data_AF-A0A196NIE7-F1
#
_entry.id   AF-A0A196NIE7-F1
#
_cell.length_a   1.000
_cell.length_b   1.000
_cell.length_c   1.000
_cell.angle_alpha   90.00
_cell.angle_beta   90.00
_cell.angle_gamma   90.00
#
_symmetry.space_group_name_H-M   'P 1'
#
loop_
_entity.id
_entity.type
_entity.pdbx_description
1 polymer ?
#
loop_
_entity_poly.entity_id
_entity_poly.type
_entity_poly.pdbx_seq_one_letter_code
_entity_poly.pdbx_strand_id
1 'polypeptide(L)'
;MSVDGLASMRNPAPAEYAARLLQQNWPGFIQLTPADIGLSNGEQGAADFLAVVASLSDAGYLSYEALLLNAEGPILVDATLTARGRAVLTPPTDLAH
;
A
#
# COMPACT_ATOMS: atom_id res chain seq x y z
N MET A 1 6.69 -34.84 -3.10
CA MET A 1 7.11 -33.43 -2.94
C MET A 1 6.47 -32.65 -4.08
N SER A 2 5.41 -31.88 -3.83
CA SER A 2 4.69 -31.14 -4.88
C SER A 2 5.23 -29.72 -4.98
N VAL A 3 5.52 -29.29 -6.20
CA VAL A 3 6.03 -27.95 -6.57
C VAL A 3 4.90 -26.90 -6.66
N ASP A 4 3.67 -27.24 -6.29
CA ASP A 4 2.49 -26.36 -6.38
C ASP A 4 2.46 -25.21 -5.35
N GLY A 5 3.31 -25.25 -4.31
CA GLY A 5 3.36 -24.19 -3.29
C GLY A 5 4.05 -22.90 -3.75
N LEU A 6 4.84 -22.93 -4.83
CA LEU A 6 5.70 -21.81 -5.23
C LEU A 6 5.00 -20.72 -6.04
N ALA A 7 3.82 -21.03 -6.59
CA ALA A 7 3.00 -20.06 -7.34
C ALA A 7 1.93 -19.36 -6.46
N SER A 8 1.56 -19.96 -5.32
CA SER A 8 0.53 -19.44 -4.40
C SER A 8 1.05 -18.36 -3.44
N MET A 9 2.38 -18.21 -3.28
CA MET A 9 3.00 -17.36 -2.24
C MET A 9 3.74 -16.14 -2.79
N ARG A 10 3.32 -15.58 -3.93
CA ARG A 10 3.76 -14.25 -4.40
C ARG A 10 2.67 -13.20 -4.20
N ASN A 11 1.99 -13.23 -3.04
CA ASN A 11 1.30 -12.02 -2.60
C ASN A 11 2.39 -11.07 -2.08
N PRO A 12 2.70 -9.95 -2.76
CA PRO A 12 3.54 -8.91 -2.18
C PRO A 12 3.01 -8.54 -0.79
N ALA A 13 3.92 -8.13 0.10
CA ALA A 13 3.50 -7.67 1.42
C ALA A 13 2.46 -6.54 1.25
N PRO A 14 1.47 -6.40 2.14
CA PRO A 14 0.42 -5.37 2.00
C PRO A 14 0.96 -3.94 1.75
N ALA A 15 2.13 -3.61 2.33
CA ALA A 15 2.83 -2.35 2.07
C ALA A 15 3.33 -2.21 0.61
N GLU A 16 3.80 -3.28 -0.01
CA GLU A 16 4.19 -3.31 -1.43
C GLU A 16 2.97 -3.18 -2.35
N TYR A 17 1.82 -3.76 -1.98
CA TYR A 17 0.57 -3.56 -2.70
C TYR A 17 0.12 -2.09 -2.66
N ALA A 18 0.11 -1.49 -1.47
CA ALA A 18 -0.21 -0.07 -1.30
C ALA A 18 0.70 0.81 -2.17
N ALA A 19 2.00 0.57 -2.08
CA ALA A 19 3.01 1.30 -2.83
C ALA A 19 2.83 1.18 -4.35
N ARG A 20 2.58 -0.03 -4.88
CA ARG A 20 2.33 -0.25 -6.31
C ARG A 20 1.05 0.44 -6.77
N LEU A 21 -0.02 0.34 -6.01
CA LEU A 21 -1.30 0.95 -6.34
C LEU A 21 -1.16 2.48 -6.41
N LEU A 22 -0.47 3.08 -5.44
CA LEU A 22 -0.19 4.51 -5.44
C LEU A 22 0.74 4.94 -6.59
N GLN A 23 1.72 4.09 -6.96
CA GLN A 23 2.61 4.34 -8.10
C GLN A 23 1.85 4.32 -9.44
N GLN A 24 0.93 3.38 -9.62
CA GLN A 24 0.09 3.27 -10.83
C GLN A 24 -0.86 4.45 -11.01
N ASN A 25 -1.26 5.08 -9.91
CA ASN A 25 -2.18 6.22 -9.93
C ASN A 25 -1.47 7.57 -9.87
N TRP A 26 -0.13 7.61 -9.75
CA TRP A 26 0.63 8.86 -9.74
C TRP A 26 0.52 9.61 -11.08
N PRO A 27 0.34 10.96 -11.10
CA PRO A 27 0.38 11.92 -9.98
C PRO A 27 -0.97 12.18 -9.28
N GLY A 28 -1.93 11.26 -9.40
CA GLY A 28 -3.23 11.36 -8.74
C GLY A 28 -3.21 11.01 -7.25
N PHE A 29 -4.37 11.27 -6.65
CA PHE A 29 -4.73 10.89 -5.30
C PHE A 29 -5.81 9.80 -5.39
N ILE A 30 -5.75 8.82 -4.50
CA ILE A 30 -6.71 7.72 -4.46
C ILE A 30 -7.21 7.47 -3.04
N GLN A 31 -8.40 6.90 -2.96
CA GLN A 31 -8.87 6.28 -1.73
C GLN A 31 -8.15 4.92 -1.54
N LEU A 32 -7.77 4.60 -0.30
CA LEU A 32 -7.29 3.26 0.05
C LEU A 32 -8.09 2.67 1.20
N THR A 33 -8.47 1.41 1.03
CA THR A 33 -9.14 0.56 2.02
C THR A 33 -8.31 -0.70 2.28
N PRO A 34 -8.59 -1.48 3.33
CA PRO A 34 -7.96 -2.78 3.55
C PRO A 34 -8.03 -3.70 2.33
N ALA A 35 -9.17 -3.73 1.65
CA ALA A 35 -9.38 -4.58 0.48
C ALA A 35 -8.44 -4.22 -0.69
N ASP A 36 -8.14 -2.94 -0.89
CA ASP A 36 -7.27 -2.47 -1.98
C ASP A 36 -5.84 -2.97 -1.86
N ILE A 37 -5.41 -3.34 -0.65
CA ILE A 37 -4.07 -3.88 -0.36
C ILE A 37 -4.08 -5.37 -0.01
N GLY A 38 -5.18 -6.06 -0.33
CA GLY A 38 -5.32 -7.50 -0.18
C GLY A 38 -5.60 -7.98 1.24
N LEU A 39 -6.07 -7.11 2.13
CA LEU A 39 -6.46 -7.46 3.50
C LEU A 39 -7.94 -7.81 3.61
N SER A 40 -8.29 -8.55 4.66
CA SER A 40 -9.68 -8.94 4.96
C SER A 40 -10.51 -7.77 5.51
N ASN A 41 -11.83 -7.79 5.30
CA ASN A 41 -12.77 -6.76 5.79
C ASN A 41 -13.20 -6.97 7.25
N GLY A 42 -12.31 -7.46 8.11
CA GLY A 42 -12.57 -7.72 9.53
C GLY A 42 -11.64 -6.93 10.45
N GLU A 43 -11.82 -7.08 11.76
CA GLU A 43 -11.02 -6.39 12.78
C GLU A 43 -9.51 -6.60 12.59
N GLN A 44 -9.10 -7.82 12.28
CA GLN A 44 -7.70 -8.13 12.00
C GLN A 44 -7.18 -7.39 10.76
N GLY A 45 -7.94 -7.39 9.66
CA GLY A 45 -7.53 -6.69 8.45
C GLY A 45 -7.52 -5.16 8.62
N ALA A 46 -8.40 -4.61 9.46
CA ALA A 46 -8.36 -3.21 9.86
C ALA A 46 -7.08 -2.89 10.67
N ALA A 47 -6.73 -3.74 11.65
CA ALA A 47 -5.50 -3.57 12.44
C ALA A 47 -4.24 -3.67 11.55
N ASP A 48 -4.19 -4.66 10.67
CA ASP A 48 -3.09 -4.86 9.72
C ASP A 48 -2.98 -3.68 8.75
N PHE A 49 -4.11 -3.14 8.27
CA PHE A 49 -4.14 -1.96 7.42
C PHE A 49 -3.55 -0.74 8.14
N LEU A 50 -3.97 -0.47 9.37
CA LEU A 50 -3.43 0.63 10.16
C LEU A 50 -1.93 0.48 10.44
N ALA A 51 -1.45 -0.75 10.68
CA ALA A 51 -0.02 -1.01 10.84
C ALA A 51 0.78 -0.71 9.56
N VAL A 52 0.24 -1.06 8.40
CA VAL A 52 0.84 -0.73 7.09
C VAL A 52 0.88 0.78 6.87
N VAL A 53 -0.24 1.47 7.12
CA VAL A 53 -0.35 2.93 6.99
C VAL A 53 0.65 3.62 7.91
N ALA A 54 0.74 3.21 9.17
CA ALA A 54 1.69 3.75 10.14
C ALA A 54 3.13 3.56 9.65
N SER A 55 3.50 2.34 9.25
CA SER A 55 4.85 2.03 8.75
C SER A 55 5.25 2.88 7.53
N LEU A 56 4.34 3.03 6.56
CA LEU A 56 4.60 3.85 5.37
C LEU A 56 4.66 5.36 5.68
N SER A 57 3.86 5.82 6.64
CA SER A 57 3.83 7.22 7.09
C SER A 57 5.10 7.57 7.87
N ASP A 58 5.50 6.71 8.81
CA ASP A 58 6.71 6.87 9.64
C ASP A 58 7.98 6.84 8.79
N ALA A 59 7.99 6.03 7.73
CA ALA A 59 9.07 6.03 6.74
C ALA A 59 9.05 7.27 5.80
N GLY A 60 7.96 8.06 5.82
CA GLY A 60 7.76 9.22 4.97
C GLY A 60 7.51 8.87 3.51
N TYR A 61 6.93 7.71 3.21
CA TYR A 61 6.62 7.24 1.86
C TYR A 61 5.20 7.56 1.41
N LEU A 62 4.29 7.74 2.36
CA LEU A 62 2.88 7.97 2.14
C LEU A 62 2.47 9.38 2.60
N SER A 63 1.63 10.05 1.82
CA SER A 63 0.89 11.25 2.22
C SER A 63 -0.59 11.00 1.98
N TYR A 64 -1.45 11.48 2.86
CA TYR A 64 -2.91 11.41 2.72
C TYR A 64 -3.55 12.62 3.39
N GLU A 65 -4.77 12.98 2.98
CA GLU A 65 -5.49 14.10 3.59
C GLU A 65 -6.13 13.67 4.92
N ALA A 66 -6.81 12.52 4.94
CA ALA A 66 -7.51 12.03 6.11
C ALA A 66 -7.45 10.51 6.25
N LEU A 67 -7.44 10.05 7.50
CA LEU A 67 -7.74 8.68 7.88
C LEU A 67 -9.11 8.67 8.58
N LEU A 68 -10.08 8.00 7.97
CA LEU A 68 -11.44 7.85 8.48
C LEU A 68 -11.61 6.46 9.08
N LEU A 69 -12.27 6.38 10.23
CA LEU A 69 -12.68 5.12 10.86
C LEU A 69 -14.21 5.08 10.86
N ASN A 70 -14.81 4.23 10.01
CA ASN A 70 -16.26 4.10 9.90
C ASN A 70 -16.71 2.65 10.20
N ALA A 71 -18.02 2.39 10.07
CA ALA A 71 -18.59 1.07 10.33
C ALA A 71 -18.09 -0.03 9.36
N GLU A 72 -17.58 0.34 8.19
CA GLU A 72 -17.06 -0.58 7.17
C GLU A 72 -15.54 -0.81 7.32
N GLY A 73 -14.84 0.05 8.07
CA GLY A 73 -13.43 -0.08 8.38
C GLY A 73 -12.64 1.23 8.24
N PRO A 74 -11.30 1.14 8.31
CA PRO A 74 -10.43 2.29 8.06
C PRO A 74 -10.37 2.62 6.56
N ILE A 75 -10.36 3.92 6.24
CA ILE A 75 -10.24 4.43 4.88
C ILE A 75 -9.24 5.58 4.87
N LEU A 76 -8.26 5.54 3.96
CA LEU A 76 -7.45 6.71 3.63
C LEU A 76 -8.09 7.48 2.49
N VAL A 77 -8.25 8.78 2.69
CA VAL A 77 -8.75 9.73 1.69
C VAL A 77 -7.56 10.48 1.10
N ASP A 78 -7.58 10.62 -0.22
CA ASP A 78 -6.58 11.30 -1.03
C ASP A 78 -5.13 10.88 -0.71
N ALA A 79 -4.91 9.56 -0.71
CA ALA A 79 -3.59 8.97 -0.53
C ALA A 79 -2.74 9.09 -1.81
N THR A 80 -1.47 9.43 -1.64
CA THR A 80 -0.47 9.50 -2.71
C THR A 80 0.95 9.19 -2.21
N LEU A 81 1.88 8.90 -3.12
CA LEU A 81 3.29 8.73 -2.78
C LEU A 81 3.98 10.08 -2.57
N THR A 82 4.77 10.17 -1.50
CA THR A 82 5.71 11.29 -1.35
C THR A 82 6.84 11.19 -2.39
N ALA A 83 7.61 12.27 -2.54
CA ALA A 83 8.82 12.24 -3.38
C ALA A 83 9.79 11.12 -2.96
N ARG A 84 9.93 10.89 -1.65
CA ARG A 84 10.75 9.83 -1.09
C ARG A 84 10.18 8.45 -1.42
N GLY A 85 8.86 8.27 -1.26
CA GLY A 85 8.18 7.03 -1.61
C GLY A 85 8.38 6.65 -3.08
N ARG A 86 8.27 7.62 -4.00
CA ARG A 86 8.55 7.40 -5.44
C ARG A 86 9.99 6.99 -5.71
N ALA A 87 10.96 7.63 -5.05
CA ALA A 87 12.38 7.33 -5.25
C ALA A 87 12.74 5.89 -4.84
N VAL A 88 12.09 5.35 -3.81
CA VAL A 88 12.31 3.97 -3.34
C VAL A 88 11.64 2.93 -4.25
N LEU A 89 10.52 3.28 -4.89
CA LEU A 89 9.74 2.39 -5.76
C LEU A 89 10.14 2.44 -7.23
N THR A 90 11.00 3.38 -7.62
CA THR A 90 11.57 3.42 -8.97
C THR A 90 12.73 2.44 -9.00
N PRO A 91 12.69 1.36 -9.82
CA PRO A 91 13.82 0.46 -9.94
C PRO A 91 15.06 1.24 -10.44
N PRO A 92 16.30 0.83 -10.09
CA PRO A 92 17.54 1.55 -10.45
C PRO A 92 17.81 1.72 -11.96
N THR A 93 16.90 1.29 -12.83
CA THR A 93 17.14 1.18 -14.28
C THR A 93 16.94 2.48 -15.04
N ASP A 94 16.41 3.55 -14.42
CA ASP A 94 16.07 4.80 -15.11
C ASP A 94 17.05 5.97 -14.83
N LEU A 95 18.30 5.64 -14.48
CA LEU A 95 19.42 6.60 -14.41
C LEU A 95 20.48 6.37 -15.49
N ALA A 96 20.14 5.60 -16.53
CA ALA A 96 21.03 5.29 -17.65
C ALA A 96 20.41 5.69 -18.99
N HIS A 97 20.10 6.97 -19.17
CA HIS A 97 19.95 7.60 -20.47
C HIS A 97 20.47 9.04 -20.46
#